data_AF-A0A2X0MZE8-F1
#
_entry.id   AF-A0A2X0MZE8-F1
#
_cell.length_a   1.000
_cell.length_b   1.000
_cell.length_c   1.000
_cell.angle_alpha   90.00
_cell.angle_beta   90.00
_cell.angle_gamma   90.00
#
_symmetry.space_group_name_H-M   'P 1'
#
loop_
_entity.id
_entity.type
_entity.pdbx_description
1 polymer ?
#
loop_
_entity_poly.entity_id
_entity_poly.type
_entity_poly.pdbx_seq_one_letter_code
_entity_poly.pdbx_strand_id
1 'polypeptide(L)'
;MSQPARGDSDDIGGMASTPPPPPLSSTSNQPFDVAPATVVTLTKEQYDTLIKNQRPAQAQEDDTISMRHLLPPVNPPAFPDDSKLTEDNYVDWDLAMLTNYTRKVYTYLCKGQHDPSWPPTFHTRWEDYAARALASSLTVTTKATIGPLIQTGGSAHDCWLTLAARYAPSDAQAYSTLIKDYFSMPPYKTITTTVRRG
;
A
#
# COMPACT_ATOMS: atom_id res chain seq x y z
N MET A 1 4.86 8.49 82.52
CA MET A 1 5.36 7.29 83.22
C MET A 1 5.59 6.26 82.13
N SER A 2 6.80 6.17 81.59
CA SER A 2 7.93 5.34 82.06
C SER A 2 7.88 3.92 81.48
N GLN A 3 8.78 3.65 80.52
CA GLN A 3 9.29 2.31 80.17
C GLN A 3 10.15 1.75 81.32
N PRO A 4 10.53 0.45 81.32
CA PRO A 4 11.68 -0.09 80.54
C PRO A 4 11.31 -1.35 79.70
N ALA A 5 11.90 -1.63 78.52
CA ALA A 5 13.24 -2.21 78.20
C ALA A 5 13.33 -3.73 78.52
N ARG A 6 13.92 -4.66 77.74
CA ARG A 6 14.75 -4.66 76.51
C ARG A 6 15.13 -6.13 76.19
N GLY A 7 15.50 -6.38 74.93
CA GLY A 7 16.38 -7.48 74.47
C GLY A 7 15.70 -8.38 73.44
N ASP A 8 16.21 -8.66 72.24
CA ASP A 8 17.54 -8.47 71.61
C ASP A 8 17.37 -8.85 70.10
N SER A 9 17.74 -8.01 69.11
CA SER A 9 18.95 -8.09 68.22
C SER A 9 18.92 -9.29 67.22
N ASP A 10 19.18 -9.26 65.90
CA ASP A 10 19.79 -8.36 64.89
C ASP A 10 19.20 -8.77 63.49
N ASP A 11 18.94 -7.88 62.51
CA ASP A 11 19.85 -7.43 61.40
C ASP A 11 20.35 -8.62 60.51
N ILE A 12 20.23 -8.71 59.17
CA ILE A 12 20.73 -7.83 58.09
C ILE A 12 20.14 -8.29 56.73
N GLY A 13 19.83 -7.33 55.83
CA GLY A 13 20.02 -7.42 54.37
C GLY A 13 18.96 -8.18 53.56
N GLY A 14 18.45 -7.71 52.43
CA GLY A 14 18.97 -6.77 51.45
C GLY A 14 18.39 -7.20 50.10
N MET A 15 17.41 -6.44 49.63
CA MET A 15 16.73 -6.53 48.32
C MET A 15 17.71 -6.61 47.12
N ALA A 16 17.50 -7.59 46.21
CA ALA A 16 17.59 -7.45 44.75
C ALA A 16 17.63 -8.84 44.08
N SER A 17 16.58 -9.18 43.32
CA SER A 17 16.58 -10.34 42.44
C SER A 17 17.47 -10.08 41.23
N THR A 18 18.67 -10.65 41.24
CA THR A 18 19.56 -10.76 40.07
C THR A 18 19.06 -11.84 39.09
N PRO A 19 19.20 -11.65 37.76
CA PRO A 19 18.74 -12.62 36.76
C PRO A 19 19.71 -13.83 36.65
N PRO A 20 19.23 -15.02 36.27
CA PRO A 20 20.11 -16.16 36.01
C PRO A 20 20.93 -15.99 34.72
N PRO A 21 22.10 -16.65 34.60
CA PRO A 21 23.09 -16.43 33.54
C PRO A 21 22.70 -17.12 32.22
N PRO A 22 23.34 -16.77 31.08
CA PRO A 22 23.11 -17.46 29.82
C PRO A 22 23.96 -18.76 29.74
N PRO A 23 23.46 -19.85 29.11
CA PRO A 23 24.35 -20.94 28.75
C PRO A 23 25.20 -20.56 27.53
N LEU A 24 26.52 -20.72 27.67
CA LEU A 24 27.56 -20.52 26.67
C LEU A 24 27.46 -21.58 25.55
N SER A 25 27.66 -21.14 24.31
CA SER A 25 27.87 -22.01 23.14
C SER A 25 29.10 -22.89 23.33
N SER A 26 28.94 -24.20 23.16
CA SER A 26 30.05 -25.13 22.90
C SER A 26 29.75 -25.89 21.61
N THR A 27 30.55 -25.61 20.58
CA THR A 27 30.60 -26.42 19.36
C THR A 27 31.15 -27.80 19.71
N SER A 28 30.31 -28.83 19.63
CA SER A 28 30.75 -30.23 19.62
C SER A 28 29.95 -30.99 18.57
N ASN A 29 30.67 -31.62 17.64
CA ASN A 29 30.12 -32.32 16.49
C ASN A 29 29.30 -33.54 16.94
N GLN A 30 27.97 -33.51 16.75
CA GLN A 30 27.11 -34.70 16.83
C GLN A 30 26.15 -34.77 15.64
N PRO A 31 25.85 -36.00 15.16
CA PRO A 31 25.12 -36.21 13.92
C PRO A 31 23.64 -35.82 14.08
N PHE A 32 23.05 -35.27 13.02
CA PHE A 32 21.66 -34.85 12.93
C PHE A 32 20.71 -35.96 13.41
N ASP A 33 20.10 -35.78 14.58
CA ASP A 33 19.00 -36.62 15.06
C ASP A 33 17.71 -36.13 14.39
N VAL A 34 17.39 -36.73 13.24
CA VAL A 34 16.11 -36.51 12.55
C VAL A 34 15.02 -37.14 13.41
N ALA A 35 14.22 -36.31 14.07
CA ALA A 35 13.06 -36.76 14.81
C ALA A 35 12.21 -37.72 13.97
N PRO A 36 11.76 -38.87 14.52
CA PRO A 36 10.97 -39.82 13.75
C PRO A 36 9.66 -39.17 13.31
N ALA A 37 9.38 -39.22 12.00
CA ALA A 37 8.11 -38.77 11.45
C ALA A 37 6.97 -39.55 12.12
N THR A 38 6.07 -38.84 12.79
CA THR A 38 4.92 -39.43 13.48
C THR A 38 3.98 -40.03 12.44
N VAL A 39 4.02 -41.35 12.26
CA VAL A 39 3.12 -42.07 11.34
C VAL A 39 1.77 -42.22 12.02
N VAL A 40 0.82 -41.35 11.68
CA VAL A 40 -0.57 -41.47 12.14
C VAL A 40 -1.27 -42.54 11.29
N THR A 41 -1.65 -43.64 11.92
CA THR A 41 -2.43 -44.70 11.24
C THR A 41 -3.90 -44.31 11.25
N LEU A 42 -4.40 -43.82 10.11
CA LEU A 42 -5.80 -43.47 9.92
C LEU A 42 -6.59 -44.69 9.45
N THR A 43 -7.82 -44.86 9.94
CA THR A 43 -8.75 -45.83 9.35
C THR A 43 -9.23 -45.32 7.98
N LYS A 44 -9.71 -46.24 7.12
CA LYS A 44 -10.19 -45.91 5.78
C LYS A 44 -11.25 -44.79 5.79
N GLU A 45 -12.17 -44.83 6.75
CA GLU A 45 -13.23 -43.82 6.92
C GLU A 45 -12.67 -42.45 7.33
N GLN A 46 -11.63 -42.40 8.16
CA GLN A 46 -10.96 -41.16 8.54
C GLN A 46 -10.19 -40.57 7.35
N TYR A 47 -9.55 -41.41 6.54
CA TYR A 47 -8.91 -40.98 5.29
C TYR A 47 -9.94 -40.42 4.30
N ASP A 48 -11.03 -41.14 4.04
CA ASP A 48 -12.09 -40.68 3.13
C ASP A 48 -12.73 -39.37 3.60
N THR A 49 -12.90 -39.20 4.92
CA THR A 49 -13.38 -37.95 5.53
C THR A 49 -12.37 -36.81 5.38
N LEU A 50 -11.07 -37.08 5.57
CA LEU A 50 -10.01 -36.10 5.41
C LEU A 50 -9.93 -35.61 3.96
N ILE A 51 -9.97 -36.52 2.98
CA ILE A 51 -9.98 -36.19 1.55
C ILE A 51 -11.26 -35.44 1.16
N LYS A 52 -12.42 -35.84 1.70
CA LYS A 52 -13.70 -35.15 1.46
C LYS A 52 -13.70 -33.73 2.04
N ASN A 53 -13.01 -33.48 3.15
CA ASN A 53 -12.89 -32.16 3.76
C ASN A 53 -11.78 -31.31 3.11
N GLN A 54 -10.74 -31.95 2.56
CA GLN A 54 -9.70 -31.26 1.77
C GLN A 54 -10.26 -30.71 0.45
N ARG A 55 -11.13 -31.44 -0.25
CA ARG A 55 -11.61 -31.02 -1.58
C ARG A 55 -12.35 -29.64 -1.56
N PRO A 56 -13.26 -29.35 -0.62
CA PRO A 56 -13.85 -28.02 -0.46
C PRO A 56 -12.84 -26.96 -0.01
N ALA A 57 -11.92 -27.31 0.89
CA ALA A 57 -10.88 -26.37 1.36
C ALA A 57 -9.90 -25.99 0.23
N GLN A 58 -9.56 -26.95 -0.63
CA GLN A 58 -8.72 -26.79 -1.82
C GLN A 58 -9.40 -25.98 -2.91
N ALA A 59 -10.69 -26.21 -3.15
CA ALA A 59 -11.46 -25.39 -4.09
C ALA A 59 -11.60 -23.94 -3.58
N GLN A 60 -11.85 -23.75 -2.28
CA GLN A 60 -11.97 -22.43 -1.69
C GLN A 60 -10.64 -21.67 -1.71
N GLU A 61 -9.51 -22.33 -1.40
CA GLU A 61 -8.20 -21.67 -1.47
C GLU A 61 -7.78 -21.38 -2.91
N ASP A 62 -8.05 -22.28 -3.87
CA ASP A 62 -7.81 -22.04 -5.30
C ASP A 62 -8.64 -20.86 -5.81
N ASP A 63 -9.93 -20.77 -5.44
CA ASP A 63 -10.77 -19.61 -5.74
C ASP A 63 -10.22 -18.34 -5.08
N THR A 64 -9.72 -18.40 -3.84
CA THR A 64 -9.13 -17.21 -3.18
C THR A 64 -7.81 -16.77 -3.83
N ILE A 65 -6.97 -17.72 -4.25
CA ILE A 65 -5.70 -17.46 -4.94
C ILE A 65 -5.98 -16.93 -6.34
N SER A 66 -6.93 -17.55 -7.03
CA SER A 66 -7.46 -17.11 -8.31
C SER A 66 -8.02 -15.70 -8.20
N MET A 67 -8.77 -15.31 -7.17
CA MET A 67 -9.29 -13.94 -7.08
C MET A 67 -8.25 -12.88 -6.65
N ARG A 68 -7.08 -13.24 -6.14
CA ARG A 68 -6.09 -12.24 -5.68
C ARG A 68 -5.56 -11.35 -6.79
N HIS A 69 -5.49 -11.84 -8.03
CA HIS A 69 -5.01 -11.02 -9.15
C HIS A 69 -6.00 -9.90 -9.53
N LEU A 70 -7.25 -9.97 -9.05
CA LEU A 70 -8.29 -8.95 -9.25
C LEU A 70 -8.26 -7.85 -8.17
N LEU A 71 -7.45 -8.03 -7.13
CA LEU A 71 -7.26 -7.03 -6.09
C LEU A 71 -6.27 -5.96 -6.55
N PRO A 72 -6.46 -4.71 -6.10
CA PRO A 72 -5.43 -3.69 -6.28
C PRO A 72 -4.14 -4.11 -5.54
N PRO A 73 -2.97 -3.65 -6.01
CA PRO A 73 -1.74 -3.75 -5.23
C PRO A 73 -1.94 -3.17 -3.82
N VAL A 74 -1.27 -3.78 -2.84
CA VAL A 74 -1.43 -3.38 -1.42
C VAL A 74 -1.13 -1.89 -1.24
N ASN A 75 -0.09 -1.38 -1.89
CA ASN A 75 0.28 0.02 -1.87
C ASN A 75 0.29 0.60 -3.29
N PRO A 76 -0.22 1.82 -3.50
CA PRO A 76 -0.02 2.53 -4.75
C PRO A 76 1.47 2.77 -5.01
N PRO A 77 1.89 2.85 -6.29
CA PRO A 77 3.21 3.33 -6.65
C PRO A 77 3.55 4.65 -5.97
N ALA A 78 4.83 4.84 -5.63
CA ALA A 78 5.30 6.11 -5.13
C ALA A 78 5.09 7.18 -6.21
N PHE A 79 4.35 8.23 -5.86
CA PHE A 79 4.12 9.34 -6.78
C PHE A 79 5.34 10.27 -6.76
N PRO A 80 5.87 10.70 -7.93
CA PRO A 80 7.02 11.58 -7.99
C PRO A 80 6.78 12.89 -7.24
N ASP A 81 7.70 13.29 -6.36
CA ASP A 81 7.54 14.47 -5.51
C ASP A 81 7.45 15.78 -6.31
N ASP A 82 8.18 15.86 -7.42
CA ASP A 82 8.20 16.98 -8.37
C ASP A 82 6.90 17.11 -9.19
N SER A 83 6.16 16.02 -9.32
CA SER A 83 4.91 15.97 -10.10
C SER A 83 3.66 16.17 -9.22
N LYS A 84 3.81 16.31 -7.90
CA LYS A 84 2.67 16.49 -6.97
C LYS A 84 1.92 17.77 -7.27
N LEU A 85 0.61 17.75 -7.05
CA LEU A 85 -0.24 18.90 -7.37
C LEU A 85 0.15 20.15 -6.56
N THR A 86 0.49 21.21 -7.30
CA THR A 86 0.69 22.59 -6.86
C THR A 86 -0.40 23.48 -7.49
N GLU A 87 -0.27 24.80 -7.33
CA GLU A 87 -1.25 25.76 -7.82
C GLU A 87 -1.22 25.93 -9.35
N ASP A 88 -0.09 25.65 -9.98
CA ASP A 88 0.26 26.01 -11.35
C ASP A 88 0.54 24.82 -12.27
N ASN A 89 0.62 23.59 -11.73
CA ASN A 89 1.05 22.41 -12.49
C ASN A 89 -0.07 21.41 -12.80
N TYR A 90 -1.35 21.82 -12.78
CA TYR A 90 -2.48 20.90 -12.91
C TYR A 90 -2.40 19.97 -14.12
N VAL A 91 -2.00 20.49 -15.29
CA VAL A 91 -1.91 19.70 -16.53
C VAL A 91 -0.82 18.63 -16.43
N ASP A 92 0.34 18.99 -15.87
CA ASP A 92 1.44 18.04 -15.65
C ASP A 92 1.08 17.01 -14.59
N TRP A 93 0.39 17.43 -13.52
CA TRP A 93 -0.11 16.53 -12.48
C TRP A 93 -1.15 15.54 -13.02
N ASP A 94 -2.11 15.99 -13.84
CA ASP A 94 -3.11 15.12 -14.48
C ASP A 94 -2.44 14.08 -15.39
N LEU A 95 -1.44 14.50 -16.17
CA LEU A 95 -0.63 13.59 -17.00
C LEU A 95 0.18 12.60 -16.14
N ALA A 96 0.76 13.07 -15.03
CA ALA A 96 1.48 12.22 -14.09
C ALA A 96 0.55 11.20 -13.41
N MET A 97 -0.69 11.59 -13.07
CA MET A 97 -1.73 10.69 -12.58
C MET A 97 -2.06 9.60 -13.59
N LEU A 98 -2.24 9.95 -14.87
CA LEU A 98 -2.49 8.99 -15.94
C LEU A 98 -1.31 8.02 -16.17
N THR A 99 -0.08 8.50 -15.97
CA THR A 99 1.14 7.73 -16.25
C THR A 99 1.53 6.81 -15.09
N ASN A 100 1.33 7.24 -13.84
CA ASN A 100 1.76 6.50 -12.65
C ASN A 100 0.74 5.46 -12.17
N TYR A 101 -0.53 5.59 -12.56
CA TYR A 101 -1.59 4.69 -12.12
C TYR A 101 -2.19 3.91 -13.30
N THR A 102 -2.83 2.78 -12.98
CA THR A 102 -3.51 2.00 -14.00
C THR A 102 -4.65 2.82 -14.59
N ARG A 103 -4.87 2.69 -15.91
CA ARG A 103 -5.95 3.39 -16.63
C ARG A 103 -7.32 3.23 -15.97
N LYS A 104 -7.58 2.09 -15.32
CA LYS A 104 -8.83 1.80 -14.62
C LYS A 104 -9.04 2.73 -13.42
N VAL A 105 -8.00 2.93 -12.61
CA VAL A 105 -8.02 3.84 -11.45
C VAL A 105 -8.17 5.29 -11.90
N TYR A 106 -7.41 5.70 -12.93
CA TYR A 106 -7.56 7.03 -13.52
C TYR A 106 -8.99 7.26 -14.06
N THR A 107 -9.56 6.28 -14.77
CA THR A 107 -10.92 6.39 -15.31
C THR A 107 -11.96 6.52 -14.20
N TYR A 108 -11.83 5.75 -13.12
CA TYR A 108 -12.69 5.88 -11.94
C TYR A 108 -12.57 7.28 -11.32
N LEU A 109 -11.36 7.80 -11.12
CA LEU A 109 -11.16 9.15 -10.57
C LEU A 109 -11.82 10.23 -11.44
N CYS A 110 -11.71 10.14 -12.77
CA CYS A 110 -12.28 11.16 -13.66
C CYS A 110 -13.79 11.03 -13.88
N LYS A 111 -14.33 9.80 -13.92
CA LYS A 111 -15.71 9.53 -14.35
C LYS A 111 -16.64 9.00 -13.25
N GLY A 112 -16.09 8.59 -12.11
CA GLY A 112 -16.85 7.94 -11.03
C GLY A 112 -17.36 6.55 -11.36
N GLN A 113 -16.94 5.96 -12.48
CA GLN A 113 -17.42 4.65 -12.94
C GLN A 113 -16.40 3.57 -12.61
N HIS A 114 -16.83 2.50 -11.94
CA HIS A 114 -16.00 1.31 -11.73
C HIS A 114 -15.74 0.60 -13.05
N ASP A 115 -14.52 0.14 -13.24
CA ASP A 115 -14.17 -0.65 -14.41
C ASP A 115 -14.95 -2.00 -14.37
N PRO A 116 -15.53 -2.47 -15.49
CA PRO A 116 -16.28 -3.73 -15.53
C PRO A 116 -15.48 -4.96 -15.08
N SER A 117 -14.14 -4.89 -15.14
CA SER A 117 -13.26 -5.96 -14.66
C SER A 117 -13.06 -5.95 -13.14
N TRP A 118 -13.55 -4.94 -12.42
CA TRP A 118 -13.55 -4.92 -10.96
C TRP A 118 -14.79 -5.68 -10.46
N PRO A 119 -14.61 -6.85 -9.81
CA PRO A 119 -15.74 -7.53 -9.20
C PRO A 119 -16.41 -6.63 -8.16
N PRO A 120 -17.75 -6.62 -8.05
CA PRO A 120 -18.46 -5.81 -7.05
C PRO A 120 -17.95 -6.02 -5.62
N THR A 121 -17.54 -7.25 -5.30
CA THR A 121 -16.95 -7.61 -3.99
C THR A 121 -15.64 -6.89 -3.68
N PHE A 122 -14.96 -6.33 -4.68
CA PHE A 122 -13.69 -5.63 -4.52
C PHE A 122 -13.78 -4.13 -4.83
N HIS A 123 -14.97 -3.59 -5.13
CA HIS A 123 -15.15 -2.17 -5.43
C HIS A 123 -14.58 -1.30 -4.32
N THR A 124 -14.98 -1.50 -3.07
CA THR A 124 -14.46 -0.74 -1.92
C THR A 124 -12.94 -0.75 -1.84
N ARG A 125 -12.29 -1.89 -2.11
CA ARG A 125 -10.81 -1.96 -2.08
C ARG A 125 -10.17 -1.16 -3.20
N TRP A 126 -10.76 -1.15 -4.38
CA TRP A 126 -10.31 -0.34 -5.51
C TRP A 126 -10.55 1.16 -5.29
N GLU A 127 -11.66 1.51 -4.63
CA GLU A 127 -11.95 2.89 -4.23
C GLU A 127 -10.95 3.39 -3.17
N ASP A 128 -10.67 2.58 -2.15
CA ASP A 128 -9.65 2.88 -1.14
C ASP A 128 -8.25 3.00 -1.78
N TYR A 129 -7.95 2.18 -2.77
CA TYR A 129 -6.71 2.29 -3.54
C TYR A 129 -6.67 3.62 -4.32
N ALA A 130 -7.75 4.00 -5.00
CA ALA A 130 -7.85 5.26 -5.73
C ALA A 130 -7.72 6.47 -4.80
N ALA A 131 -8.34 6.42 -3.61
CA ALA A 131 -8.22 7.46 -2.60
C ALA A 131 -6.78 7.61 -2.09
N ARG A 132 -6.07 6.50 -1.85
CA ARG A 132 -4.66 6.52 -1.44
C ARG A 132 -3.74 7.00 -2.56
N ALA A 133 -3.98 6.58 -3.80
CA ALA A 133 -3.26 7.06 -4.98
C ALA A 133 -3.42 8.58 -5.12
N LEU A 134 -4.66 9.07 -5.07
CA LEU A 134 -4.94 10.50 -5.11
C LEU A 134 -4.23 11.21 -3.96
N ALA A 135 -4.37 10.74 -2.71
CA ALA A 135 -3.71 11.33 -1.56
C ALA A 135 -2.17 11.32 -1.65
N SER A 136 -1.55 10.33 -2.30
CA SER A 136 -0.09 10.33 -2.50
C SER A 136 0.38 11.36 -3.51
N SER A 137 -0.49 11.76 -4.45
CA SER A 137 -0.19 12.74 -5.49
C SER A 137 -0.30 14.20 -5.04
N LEU A 138 -0.77 14.45 -3.81
CA LEU A 138 -1.06 15.79 -3.31
C LEU A 138 0.02 16.28 -2.34
N THR A 139 0.30 17.59 -2.42
CA THR A 139 1.07 18.30 -1.40
C THR A 139 0.21 18.52 -0.15
N VAL A 140 0.85 18.92 0.95
CA VAL A 140 0.13 19.24 2.21
C VAL A 140 -0.93 20.32 1.97
N THR A 141 -0.59 21.34 1.18
CA THR A 141 -1.49 22.45 0.84
C THR A 141 -2.69 21.97 0.02
N THR A 142 -2.47 21.17 -1.02
CA THR A 142 -3.57 20.73 -1.90
C THR A 142 -4.45 19.67 -1.24
N LYS A 143 -3.92 18.87 -0.30
CA LYS A 143 -4.73 17.99 0.56
C LYS A 143 -5.78 18.75 1.36
N ALA A 144 -5.47 19.95 1.84
CA ALA A 144 -6.41 20.74 2.62
C ALA A 144 -7.67 21.11 1.81
N THR A 145 -7.58 21.21 0.48
CA THR A 145 -8.71 21.50 -0.41
C THR A 145 -9.79 20.42 -0.36
N ILE A 146 -9.40 19.15 -0.24
CA ILE A 146 -10.34 18.01 -0.23
C ILE A 146 -10.63 17.49 1.19
N GLY A 147 -9.95 18.02 2.21
CA GLY A 147 -10.12 17.62 3.62
C GLY A 147 -11.58 17.63 4.10
N PRO A 148 -12.36 18.70 3.86
CA PRO A 148 -13.78 18.75 4.27
C PRO A 148 -14.62 17.64 3.63
N LEU A 149 -14.36 17.33 2.37
CA LEU A 149 -15.10 16.34 1.60
C LEU A 149 -14.84 14.92 2.11
N ILE A 150 -13.58 14.61 2.45
CA ILE A 150 -13.21 13.33 3.07
C ILE A 150 -13.94 13.16 4.42
N GLN A 151 -14.05 14.22 5.21
CA GLN A 151 -14.76 14.18 6.51
C GLN A 151 -16.26 13.92 6.36
N THR A 152 -16.88 14.38 5.27
CA THR A 152 -18.29 14.12 4.96
C THR A 152 -18.53 12.78 4.25
N GLY A 153 -17.49 11.96 4.04
CA GLY A 153 -17.61 10.68 3.36
C GLY A 153 -17.66 10.78 1.83
N GLY A 154 -17.10 11.83 1.24
CA GLY A 154 -17.01 11.98 -0.20
C GLY A 154 -16.07 10.94 -0.83
N SER A 155 -16.36 10.56 -2.07
CA SER A 155 -15.57 9.58 -2.82
C SER A 155 -14.25 10.18 -3.33
N ALA A 156 -13.33 9.31 -3.78
CA ALA A 156 -12.12 9.77 -4.45
C ALA A 156 -12.42 10.52 -5.77
N HIS A 157 -13.54 10.18 -6.43
CA HIS A 157 -14.03 10.91 -7.60
C HIS A 157 -14.48 12.33 -7.23
N ASP A 158 -15.24 12.50 -6.13
CA ASP A 158 -15.65 13.83 -5.67
C ASP A 158 -14.43 14.70 -5.31
N CYS A 159 -13.40 14.07 -4.72
CA CYS A 159 -12.13 14.73 -4.43
C CYS A 159 -11.43 15.17 -5.72
N TRP A 160 -11.39 14.30 -6.74
CA TRP A 160 -10.86 14.64 -8.06
C TRP A 160 -11.58 15.84 -8.69
N LEU A 161 -12.92 15.85 -8.67
CA LEU A 161 -13.70 16.96 -9.22
C LEU A 161 -13.44 18.27 -8.48
N THR A 162 -13.31 18.23 -7.15
CA THR A 162 -13.00 19.41 -6.35
C THR A 162 -11.62 19.99 -6.68
N LEU A 163 -10.63 19.11 -6.90
CA LEU A 163 -9.30 19.53 -7.32
C LEU A 163 -9.31 20.09 -8.74
N ALA A 164 -10.00 19.42 -9.67
CA ALA A 164 -10.15 19.91 -11.04
C ALA A 164 -10.83 21.28 -11.07
N ALA A 165 -11.93 21.47 -10.33
CA ALA A 165 -12.62 22.76 -10.27
C ALA A 165 -11.76 23.90 -9.72
N ARG A 166 -10.79 23.60 -8.87
CA ARG A 166 -9.92 24.60 -8.23
C ARG A 166 -8.64 24.89 -9.01
N TYR A 167 -8.00 23.87 -9.54
CA TYR A 167 -6.64 23.95 -10.10
C TYR A 167 -6.61 23.79 -11.62
N ALA A 168 -7.66 23.24 -12.24
CA ALA A 168 -7.68 23.17 -13.70
C ALA A 168 -7.73 24.58 -14.29
N PRO A 169 -6.98 24.81 -15.39
CA PRO A 169 -7.07 26.06 -16.13
C PRO A 169 -8.53 26.28 -16.56
N SER A 170 -9.13 27.35 -16.04
CA SER A 170 -10.56 27.65 -16.19
C SER A 170 -10.84 28.50 -17.43
N ASP A 171 -9.87 29.27 -17.92
CA ASP A 171 -10.06 30.16 -19.05
C ASP A 171 -9.47 29.62 -20.36
N ALA A 172 -10.13 30.00 -21.47
CA ALA A 172 -9.66 29.70 -22.81
C ALA A 172 -8.26 30.29 -23.09
N GLN A 173 -7.80 31.28 -22.31
CA GLN A 173 -6.47 31.85 -22.45
C GLN A 173 -5.36 30.97 -21.92
N ALA A 174 -5.55 30.28 -20.80
CA ALA A 174 -4.59 29.29 -20.31
C ALA A 174 -4.41 28.16 -21.34
N TYR A 175 -5.51 27.66 -21.92
CA TYR A 175 -5.43 26.68 -23.02
C TYR A 175 -4.79 27.26 -24.29
N SER A 176 -5.11 28.49 -24.66
CA SER A 176 -4.48 29.19 -25.80
C SER A 176 -2.98 29.36 -25.60
N THR A 177 -2.52 29.62 -24.37
CA THR A 177 -1.10 29.75 -24.04
C THR A 177 -0.39 28.39 -24.17
N LEU A 178 -0.96 27.31 -23.61
CA LEU A 178 -0.42 25.96 -23.76
C LEU A 178 -0.34 25.51 -25.22
N ILE A 179 -1.38 25.78 -26.00
CA ILE A 179 -1.42 25.46 -27.43
C ILE A 179 -0.34 26.25 -28.19
N LYS A 180 -0.18 27.55 -27.91
CA LYS A 180 0.85 28.38 -28.52
C LYS A 180 2.26 27.91 -28.18
N ASP A 181 2.52 27.55 -26.93
CA ASP A 181 3.83 27.04 -26.51
C ASP A 181 4.17 25.71 -27.20
N TYR A 182 3.19 24.81 -27.34
CA TYR A 182 3.38 23.56 -28.09
C TYR A 182 3.77 23.82 -29.55
N PHE A 183 3.09 24.74 -30.25
CA PHE A 183 3.43 25.10 -31.62
C PHE A 183 4.72 25.93 -31.75
N SER A 184 5.16 26.57 -30.67
CA SER A 184 6.41 27.34 -30.62
C SER A 184 7.61 26.48 -30.24
N MET A 185 7.40 25.22 -29.87
CA MET A 185 8.47 24.30 -29.50
C MET A 185 9.35 23.99 -30.73
N PRO A 186 10.67 24.18 -30.66
CA PRO A 186 11.54 23.94 -31.80
C PRO A 186 11.48 22.46 -32.21
N PRO A 187 11.47 22.15 -33.51
CA PRO A 187 11.46 20.77 -33.97
C PRO A 187 12.67 20.04 -33.39
N TYR A 188 12.46 18.81 -32.94
CA TYR A 188 13.53 17.94 -32.49
C TYR A 188 14.61 17.89 -33.57
N LYS A 189 15.86 18.20 -33.20
CA LYS A 189 17.00 18.07 -34.10
C LYS A 189 17.15 16.60 -34.44
N THR A 190 16.68 16.22 -35.62
CA THR A 190 16.94 14.90 -36.18
C THR A 190 18.45 14.79 -36.35
N ILE A 191 19.09 13.92 -35.58
CA ILE A 191 20.51 13.63 -35.72
C ILE A 191 20.64 12.76 -36.98
N THR A 192 20.89 13.40 -38.13
CA THR A 192 21.19 12.69 -39.38
C THR A 192 22.57 12.07 -39.26
N THR A 193 22.65 10.84 -38.79
CA THR A 193 23.89 10.04 -38.84
C THR A 193 24.26 9.81 -40.29
N THR A 194 25.19 10.60 -40.81
CA THR A 194 25.70 10.44 -42.17
C THR A 194 26.61 9.21 -42.17
N VAL A 195 26.09 8.07 -42.62
CA VAL A 195 26.91 6.87 -42.87
C VAL A 195 27.75 7.14 -44.12
N ARG A 196 29.02 7.51 -43.93
CA ARG A 196 30.03 7.45 -45.01
C ARG A 196 30.26 5.97 -45.34
N ARG A 197 29.80 5.52 -46.50
CA ARG A 197 30.31 4.28 -47.11
C ARG A 197 31.73 4.54 -47.60
N GLY A 198 32.67 3.72 -47.13
CA GLY A 198 33.97 3.52 -47.76
C GLY A 198 33.87 2.59 -48.96
#